data_AF-A0A6M0RJ06-F1
#
_entry.id   AF-A0A6M0RJ06-F1
#
_cell.length_a   1.000
_cell.length_b   1.000
_cell.length_c   1.000
_cell.angle_alpha   90.00
_cell.angle_beta   90.00
_cell.angle_gamma   90.00
#
_symmetry.space_group_name_H-M   'P 1'
#
loop_
_entity.id
_entity.type
_entity.pdbx_description
1 polymer ?
#
loop_
_entity_poly.entity_id
_entity_poly.type
_entity_poly.pdbx_seq_one_letter_code
_entity_poly.pdbx_strand_id
1 'polypeptide(L)' 'MAMQLKVSSIVCDGCADTITKAITELDPGAKVNINVETKEVSAETSASENAVREAIAAKGHTVE' A
#
# COMPACT_ATOMS: atom_id res chain seq x y z
N MET A 1 -13.19 7.92 0.98
CA MET A 1 -13.39 6.47 0.78
C MET A 1 -12.02 5.84 0.85
N ALA A 2 -11.85 4.72 1.56
CA ALA A 2 -10.59 3.98 1.61
C ALA A 2 -10.64 2.85 0.57
N MET A 3 -9.59 2.70 -0.24
CA MET A 3 -9.42 1.50 -1.07
C MET A 3 -8.75 0.41 -0.25
N GLN A 4 -9.05 -0.85 -0.57
CA GLN A 4 -8.43 -2.02 0.07
C GLN A 4 -7.73 -2.87 -0.98
N LEU A 5 -6.47 -3.18 -0.73
CA LEU A 5 -5.60 -3.93 -1.62
C LEU A 5 -5.03 -5.12 -0.84
N LYS A 6 -5.04 -6.29 -1.47
CA LYS A 6 -4.41 -7.49 -0.94
C LYS A 6 -2.96 -7.53 -1.43
N VAL A 7 -1.99 -7.60 -0.51
CA VAL A 7 -0.57 -7.58 -0.87
C VAL A 7 0.12 -8.80 -0.28
N SER A 8 0.03 -9.92 -1.00
CA SER A 8 0.49 -11.24 -0.55
C SER A 8 1.98 -11.33 -0.21
N SER A 9 2.79 -10.37 -0.68
CA SER A 9 4.24 -10.28 -0.46
C SER A 9 4.62 -9.62 0.88
N ILE A 10 3.67 -9.03 1.63
CA ILE A 10 3.96 -8.47 2.96
C ILE A 10 4.24 -9.60 3.95
N VAL A 11 5.41 -9.55 4.59
CA VAL A 11 5.88 -10.58 5.54
C VAL A 11 6.41 -10.01 6.85
N CYS A 12 6.66 -8.71 6.93
CA CYS A 12 7.15 -8.04 8.14
C CYS A 12 6.73 -6.57 8.17
N ASP A 13 6.86 -5.94 9.34
CA ASP A 13 6.60 -4.50 9.52
C ASP A 13 7.46 -3.62 8.61
N GLY A 14 8.67 -4.06 8.24
CA GLY A 14 9.51 -3.35 7.27
C GLY A 14 8.89 -3.27 5.87
N CYS A 15 8.15 -4.31 5.44
CA CYS A 15 7.37 -4.27 4.20
C CYS A 15 6.21 -3.28 4.31
N ALA A 16 5.53 -3.25 5.46
CA ALA A 16 4.45 -2.31 5.71
C ALA A 16 4.95 -0.85 5.65
N ASP A 17 6.08 -0.55 6.29
CA ASP A 17 6.69 0.79 6.25
C ASP A 17 7.08 1.20 4.82
N THR A 18 7.66 0.26 4.05
CA THR A 18 8.05 0.48 2.65
C THR A 18 6.84 0.80 1.77
N ILE A 19 5.74 0.06 1.92
CA ILE A 19 4.49 0.29 1.18
C ILE A 19 3.86 1.62 1.59
N THR A 20 3.81 1.90 2.89
CA THR A 20 3.28 3.16 3.41
C THR A 20 4.02 4.34 2.79
N LYS A 21 5.36 4.30 2.78
CA LYS A 21 6.20 5.31 2.12
C LYS A 21 5.89 5.43 0.63
N ALA A 22 5.75 4.33 -0.10
CA ALA A 22 5.43 4.37 -1.54
C ALA A 22 4.12 5.12 -1.83
N ILE A 23 3.10 4.88 -1.01
CA ILE A 23 1.79 5.52 -1.17
C ILE A 23 1.86 7.00 -0.72
N THR A 24 2.57 7.30 0.37
CA THR A 24 2.77 8.68 0.83
C THR A 24 3.64 9.51 -0.14
N GLU A 25 4.61 8.89 -0.83
CA GLU A 25 5.39 9.54 -1.89
C GLU A 25 4.50 9.92 -3.08
N LEU A 26 3.50 9.09 -3.40
CA LEU A 26 2.53 9.34 -4.45
C LEU A 26 1.50 10.42 -4.05
N ASP A 27 1.02 10.35 -2.80
CA ASP A 27 0.09 11.30 -2.21
C ASP A 27 0.47 11.58 -0.75
N PRO A 28 1.09 12.73 -0.45
CA PRO A 28 1.54 13.05 0.91
C PRO A 28 0.38 13.23 1.91
N GLY A 29 -0.85 13.39 1.44
CA GLY A 29 -2.05 13.41 2.26
C GLY A 29 -2.66 12.03 2.52
N ALA A 30 -2.09 10.96 1.96
CA ALA A 30 -2.65 9.62 2.07
C ALA A 30 -2.58 9.08 3.50
N LYS A 31 -3.66 8.46 3.95
CA LYS A 31 -3.66 7.65 5.17
C LYS A 31 -3.57 6.19 4.78
N VAL A 32 -2.53 5.51 5.25
CA VAL A 32 -2.29 4.10 4.94
C VAL A 32 -2.37 3.31 6.23
N ASN A 33 -3.13 2.23 6.21
CA ASN A 33 -3.22 1.27 7.30
C ASN A 33 -2.96 -0.12 6.75
N ILE A 34 -1.96 -0.81 7.29
CA ILE A 34 -1.51 -2.09 6.78
C ILE A 34 -1.68 -3.15 7.87
N ASN A 35 -2.33 -4.24 7.52
CA ASN A 35 -2.41 -5.42 8.34
C ASN A 35 -1.50 -6.49 7.75
N VAL A 36 -0.36 -6.74 8.41
CA VAL A 36 0.62 -7.75 7.99
C VAL A 36 0.06 -9.17 8.15
N GLU A 37 -0.75 -9.41 9.17
CA GLU A 37 -1.36 -10.72 9.45
C GLU A 37 -2.35 -11.12 8.35
N THR A 38 -3.25 -10.20 7.97
CA THR A 38 -4.22 -10.44 6.90
C THR A 38 -3.69 -10.11 5.51
N LYS A 39 -2.49 -9.52 5.41
CA LYS A 39 -1.87 -9.04 4.17
C LYS A 39 -2.73 -8.03 3.41
N GLU A 40 -3.38 -7.15 4.14
CA GLU A 40 -4.27 -6.13 3.59
C GLU A 40 -3.71 -4.72 3.80
N VAL A 41 -3.81 -3.91 2.75
CA VAL A 41 -3.44 -2.50 2.74
C VAL A 41 -4.71 -1.70 2.51
N SER A 42 -5.07 -0.87 3.47
CA SER A 42 -6.14 0.12 3.34
C SER A 42 -5.52 1.49 3.11
N ALA A 43 -5.89 2.17 2.03
CA ALA A 43 -5.37 3.49 1.69
C ALA A 43 -6.51 4.48 1.46
N GLU A 44 -6.54 5.56 2.24
CA GLU A 44 -7.33 6.75 1.94
C GLU A 44 -6.41 7.72 1.20
N THR A 45 -6.62 7.87 -0.10
CA THR A 45 -5.79 8.71 -0.97
C THR A 45 -6.64 9.33 -2.07
N SER A 46 -6.18 10.46 -2.62
CA SER A 46 -6.75 11.01 -3.85
C SER A 46 -6.19 10.36 -5.13
N ALA A 47 -5.16 9.52 -5.00
CA ALA A 47 -4.62 8.74 -6.11
C ALA A 47 -5.58 7.63 -6.56
N SER A 48 -5.55 7.32 -7.86
CA SER A 48 -6.29 6.19 -8.42
C SER A 48 -5.74 4.86 -7.90
N GLU A 49 -6.62 3.85 -7.76
CA GLU A 49 -6.20 2.50 -7.32
C GLU A 49 -5.06 1.93 -8.16
N ASN A 50 -5.08 2.13 -9.48
CA ASN A 50 -4.01 1.67 -10.36
C ASN A 50 -2.65 2.31 -10.03
N ALA A 51 -2.62 3.61 -9.74
CA ALA A 51 -1.39 4.31 -9.39
C ALA A 51 -0.83 3.81 -8.05
N VAL A 52 -1.71 3.51 -7.08
CA VAL A 52 -1.33 2.89 -5.80
C VAL A 52 -0.76 1.49 -6.02
N ARG A 53 -1.41 0.65 -6.85
CA ARG A 53 -0.93 -0.69 -7.21
C ARG A 53 0.46 -0.63 -7.85
N GLU A 54 0.68 0.30 -8.79
CA GLU A 54 1.96 0.50 -9.45
C GLU A 54 3.06 0.98 -8.47
N ALA A 55 2.73 1.90 -7.56
CA ALA A 55 3.67 2.38 -6.54
C ALA A 55 4.12 1.24 -5.61
N ILE A 56 3.20 0.36 -5.22
CA ILE A 56 3.49 -0.83 -4.40
C ILE A 56 4.38 -1.81 -5.20
N ALA A 57 4.03 -2.08 -6.45
CA ALA A 57 4.79 -2.97 -7.33
C ALA A 57 6.21 -2.44 -7.60
N ALA A 58 6.38 -1.13 -7.73
CA ALA A 58 7.68 -0.48 -7.92
C ALA A 58 8.62 -0.67 -6.71
N LYS A 59 8.09 -0.93 -5.51
CA LYS A 59 8.90 -1.31 -4.33
C LYS A 59 9.14 -2.81 -4.21
N GLY A 60 8.71 -3.61 -5.19
CA GLY A 60 8.92 -5.06 -5.22
C GLY A 60 7.85 -5.89 -4.53
N HIS A 61 6.65 -5.33 -4.30
CA HIS A 61 5.54 -6.03 -3.66
C HIS A 61 4.41 -6.36 -4.64
N THR A 62 3.87 -7.58 -4.56
CA THR A 62 2.76 -8.02 -5.42
C THR A 62 1.41 -7.68 -4.83
N VAL A 63 0.56 -7.01 -5.62
CA VAL A 63 -0.84 -6.66 -5.28
C VAL A 63 -1.80 -7.54 -6.09
N GLU A 64 -2.84 -8.09 -5.45
CA GLU A 64 -3.88 -8.93 -6.07
C GLU A 64 -5.12 -8.13 -6.49
#